data_AF-A0A443IJK0-F1
#
_entry.id   AF-A0A443IJK0-F1
#
_cell.length_a   1.000
_cell.length_b   1.000
_cell.length_c   1.000
_cell.angle_alpha   90.00
_cell.angle_beta   90.00
_cell.angle_gamma   90.00
#
_symmetry.space_group_name_H-M   'P 1'
#
loop_
_entity.id
_entity.type
_entity.pdbx_description
1 polymer ?
#
loop_
_entity_poly.entity_id
_entity_poly.type
_entity_poly.pdbx_seq_one_letter_code
_entity_poly.pdbx_strand_id
1 'polypeptide(L)'
;MSAIKEYDRYDILSSQFPFKKIPVDCSEYDSLKRIFHFLLEHTDIYYLVFLKEEMLVQYLKYHQSMHFRLISFAQAVSDIKIFTLYLRNNKRINKELKLDVSLQNYNFWINL
;
A
#
# COMPACT_ATOMS: atom_id res chain seq x y z
N MET A 1 -12.80 -15.81 31.96
CA MET A 1 -12.56 -14.69 31.03
C MET A 1 -11.38 -15.07 30.17
N SER A 2 -11.61 -15.40 28.90
CA SER A 2 -10.54 -15.71 27.97
C SER A 2 -9.74 -14.44 27.70
N ALA A 3 -8.44 -14.46 28.01
CA ALA A 3 -7.53 -13.40 27.62
C ALA A 3 -7.61 -13.24 26.09
N ILE A 4 -8.11 -12.10 25.63
CA ILE A 4 -8.04 -11.72 24.23
C ILE A 4 -6.54 -11.64 23.94
N LYS A 5 -6.02 -12.55 23.11
CA LYS A 5 -4.67 -12.40 22.57
C LYS A 5 -4.68 -11.10 21.75
N GLU A 6 -4.10 -10.04 22.29
CA GLU A 6 -3.71 -8.88 21.51
C GLU A 6 -2.71 -9.38 20.46
N TYR A 7 -3.18 -9.49 19.23
CA TYR A 7 -2.29 -9.74 18.10
C TYR A 7 -1.62 -8.41 17.76
N ASP A 8 -0.29 -8.43 17.60
CA ASP A 8 0.45 -7.27 17.16
C ASP A 8 -0.09 -6.82 15.79
N ARG A 9 -0.27 -5.51 15.63
CA ARG A 9 -0.75 -4.90 14.38
C ARG A 9 0.13 -5.30 13.20
N TYR A 10 1.43 -5.44 13.44
CA TYR A 10 2.38 -5.99 12.47
C TYR A 10 1.93 -7.35 11.93
N ASP A 11 1.60 -8.30 12.82
CA ASP A 11 1.21 -9.65 12.45
C ASP A 11 -0.11 -9.67 11.68
N ILE A 12 -1.09 -8.87 12.14
CA ILE A 12 -2.40 -8.77 11.49
C ILE A 12 -2.24 -8.23 10.07
N LEU A 13 -1.53 -7.10 9.92
CA LEU A 13 -1.36 -6.47 8.62
C LEU A 13 -0.50 -7.32 7.69
N SER A 14 0.64 -7.83 8.16
CA SER A 14 1.58 -8.62 7.35
C SER A 14 0.97 -9.95 6.85
N SER A 15 0.09 -10.57 7.64
CA SER A 15 -0.60 -11.80 7.25
C SER A 15 -1.52 -11.65 6.03
N GLN A 16 -1.91 -10.40 5.72
CA GLN A 16 -2.73 -10.05 4.57
C GLN A 16 -1.90 -9.70 3.35
N PHE A 17 -0.57 -9.80 3.39
CA PHE A 17 0.31 -9.62 2.23
C PHE A 17 0.81 -10.96 1.69
N PRO A 18 1.15 -11.05 0.39
CA PRO A 18 1.54 -12.30 -0.25
C PRO A 18 3.03 -12.64 -0.06
N PHE A 19 3.71 -12.11 0.96
CA PHE A 19 5.17 -12.24 1.13
C PHE A 19 5.70 -13.68 1.14
N LYS A 20 4.89 -14.66 1.52
CA LYS A 20 5.25 -16.08 1.49
C LYS A 20 5.19 -16.71 0.08
N LYS A 21 4.58 -16.03 -0.89
CA LYS A 21 4.29 -16.53 -2.24
C LYS A 21 5.10 -15.82 -3.32
N ILE A 22 5.82 -14.77 -2.96
CA ILE A 22 6.59 -13.93 -3.88
C ILE A 22 8.06 -14.05 -3.49
N PRO A 23 9.00 -14.21 -4.45
CA PRO A 23 10.43 -14.18 -4.18
C PRO A 23 10.86 -12.87 -3.51
N VAL A 24 11.74 -12.94 -2.50
CA VAL A 24 12.18 -11.78 -1.71
C VAL A 24 12.92 -10.73 -2.56
N ASP A 25 13.59 -11.14 -3.64
CA ASP A 25 14.43 -10.27 -4.45
C ASP A 25 13.76 -9.85 -5.78
N CYS A 26 12.43 -9.83 -5.83
CA CYS A 26 11.72 -9.33 -7.01
C CYS A 26 11.09 -7.95 -6.77
N SER A 27 10.93 -7.19 -7.86
CA SER A 27 10.39 -5.83 -7.81
C SER A 27 8.99 -5.75 -7.20
N GLU A 28 8.16 -6.78 -7.39
CA GLU A 28 6.83 -6.88 -6.78
C GLU A 28 6.92 -6.98 -5.26
N TYR A 29 7.84 -7.80 -4.73
CA TYR A 29 8.06 -7.93 -3.29
C TYR A 29 8.46 -6.60 -2.67
N ASP A 30 9.45 -5.92 -3.26
CA ASP A 30 9.93 -4.63 -2.78
C ASP A 30 8.84 -3.55 -2.79
N SER A 31 8.01 -3.54 -3.85
CA SER A 31 6.88 -2.61 -4.00
C SER A 31 5.84 -2.81 -2.90
N LEU A 32 5.45 -4.06 -2.67
CA LEU A 32 4.50 -4.42 -1.63
C LEU A 32 5.07 -4.18 -0.22
N LYS A 33 6.36 -4.42 -0.02
CA LYS A 33 7.05 -4.18 1.24
C LYS A 33 7.08 -2.70 1.59
N ARG A 34 7.38 -1.80 0.63
CA ARG A 34 7.35 -0.35 0.86
C ARG A 34 5.96 0.15 1.27
N ILE A 35 4.91 -0.30 0.59
CA ILE A 35 3.53 0.06 0.95
C ILE A 35 3.16 -0.54 2.31
N PHE A 36 3.54 -1.78 2.60
CA PHE A 36 3.32 -2.37 3.92
C PHE A 36 3.95 -1.52 5.04
N HIS A 37 5.21 -1.12 4.90
CA HIS A 37 5.88 -0.25 5.88
C HIS A 37 5.16 1.08 6.03
N PHE A 38 4.79 1.72 4.93
CA PHE A 38 4.02 2.96 5.00
C PHE A 38 2.70 2.79 5.73
N LEU A 39 1.92 1.75 5.42
CA LEU A 39 0.64 1.50 6.07
C LEU A 39 0.85 1.26 7.57
N LEU A 40 1.86 0.46 7.93
CA LEU A 40 2.20 0.17 9.32
C LEU A 40 2.61 1.43 10.09
N GLU A 41 3.43 2.31 9.51
CA GLU A 41 4.02 3.44 10.23
C GLU A 41 3.16 4.71 10.20
N HIS A 42 2.33 4.89 9.17
CA HIS A 42 1.65 6.16 8.89
C HIS A 42 0.12 6.06 8.81
N THR A 43 -0.46 4.91 9.12
CA THR A 43 -1.92 4.74 9.20
C THR A 43 -2.28 3.92 10.41
N ASP A 44 -3.56 3.91 10.78
CA ASP A 44 -4.09 3.09 11.87
C ASP A 44 -4.82 1.84 11.37
N ILE A 45 -4.70 1.50 10.08
CA ILE A 45 -5.42 0.33 9.57
C ILE A 45 -4.80 -0.97 10.06
N TYR A 46 -5.68 -1.91 10.40
CA TYR A 46 -5.33 -3.29 10.70
C TYR A 46 -5.62 -4.20 9.50
N TYR A 47 -6.71 -3.93 8.78
CA TYR A 47 -7.16 -4.76 7.66
C TYR A 47 -7.20 -3.99 6.35
N LEU A 48 -6.70 -4.60 5.28
CA LEU A 48 -6.65 -4.01 3.94
C LEU A 48 -8.05 -3.75 3.36
N VAL A 49 -9.07 -4.46 3.85
CA VAL A 49 -10.48 -4.19 3.51
C VAL A 49 -10.92 -2.77 3.92
N PHE A 50 -10.27 -2.16 4.91
CA PHE A 50 -10.57 -0.79 5.36
C PHE A 50 -9.72 0.29 4.68
N LEU A 51 -8.76 -0.09 3.84
CA LEU A 51 -7.86 0.85 3.17
C LEU A 51 -8.61 1.78 2.22
N LYS A 52 -8.47 3.09 2.37
CA LYS A 52 -9.14 4.07 1.50
C LYS A 52 -8.18 4.58 0.42
N GLU A 53 -8.71 5.08 -0.68
CA GLU A 53 -7.90 5.71 -1.75
C GLU A 53 -7.02 6.84 -1.22
N GLU A 54 -7.54 7.63 -0.28
CA GLU A 54 -6.82 8.69 0.41
C GLU A 54 -5.50 8.21 1.02
N MET A 55 -5.43 6.98 1.54
CA MET A 55 -4.20 6.43 2.13
C MET A 55 -3.13 6.20 1.06
N LEU A 56 -3.53 5.87 -0.18
CA LEU A 56 -2.59 5.76 -1.30
C LEU A 56 -2.16 7.14 -1.82
N VAL A 57 -3.03 8.15 -1.72
CA VAL A 57 -2.63 9.55 -1.96
C VAL A 57 -1.63 10.01 -0.90
N GLN A 58 -1.86 9.66 0.37
CA GLN A 58 -0.92 9.95 1.46
C GLN A 58 0.43 9.26 1.26
N TYR A 59 0.46 8.04 0.68
CA TYR A 59 1.71 7.37 0.29
C TYR A 59 2.53 8.20 -0.71
N LEU A 60 1.88 8.77 -1.73
CA LEU A 60 2.54 9.66 -2.69
C LEU A 60 3.05 10.93 -2.00
N LYS A 61 2.20 11.57 -1.17
CA LYS A 61 2.55 12.77 -0.42
C LYS A 61 3.72 12.55 0.55
N TYR A 62 3.79 11.38 1.17
CA TYR A 62 4.91 11.00 2.02
C TYR A 62 6.23 11.04 1.23
N HIS A 63 6.31 10.38 0.08
CA HIS A 63 7.51 10.40 -0.75
C HIS A 63 7.81 11.78 -1.34
N GLN A 64 6.78 12.55 -1.70
CA GLN A 64 6.90 13.94 -2.15
C GLN A 64 7.49 14.84 -1.06
N SER A 65 7.05 14.70 0.19
CA SER A 65 7.59 15.46 1.34
C SER A 65 9.06 15.17 1.60
N MET A 66 9.53 13.98 1.22
CA MET A 66 10.93 13.57 1.26
C MET A 66 11.67 13.91 -0.04
N HIS A 67 11.07 14.71 -0.92
CA HIS A 67 11.58 15.06 -2.25
C HIS A 67 11.99 13.84 -3.10
N PHE A 68 11.28 12.72 -2.95
CA PHE A 68 11.56 11.46 -3.65
C PHE A 68 13.01 10.97 -3.47
N ARG A 69 13.64 11.27 -2.32
CA ARG A 69 14.98 10.78 -1.99
C ARG A 69 15.03 9.28 -1.71
N LEU A 70 13.95 8.72 -1.17
CA LEU A 70 13.86 7.29 -0.84
C LEU A 70 13.59 6.44 -2.08
N ILE A 71 12.63 6.88 -2.90
CA ILE A 71 12.29 6.28 -4.19
C ILE A 71 11.86 7.37 -5.17
N SER A 72 12.00 7.12 -6.47
CA SER A 72 11.53 8.05 -7.50
C SER A 72 10.00 8.13 -7.54
N PHE A 73 9.48 9.22 -8.10
CA PHE A 73 8.03 9.36 -8.36
C PHE A 73 7.47 8.20 -9.19
N ALA A 74 8.17 7.80 -10.24
CA ALA A 74 7.76 6.68 -11.09
C ALA A 74 7.68 5.36 -10.28
N GLN A 75 8.59 5.15 -9.34
CA GLN A 75 8.54 3.98 -8.46
C GLN A 75 7.35 4.07 -7.50
N ALA A 76 7.08 5.22 -6.90
CA ALA A 76 5.92 5.39 -6.01
C ALA A 76 4.58 5.12 -6.73
N VAL A 77 4.46 5.56 -7.98
CA VAL A 77 3.30 5.26 -8.84
C VAL A 77 3.23 3.77 -9.20
N SER A 78 4.38 3.15 -9.50
CA SER A 78 4.46 1.71 -9.77
C SER A 78 4.02 0.88 -8.56
N ASP A 79 4.46 1.25 -7.36
CA ASP A 79 4.09 0.61 -6.11
C ASP A 79 2.56 0.61 -5.94
N ILE A 80 1.92 1.77 -6.16
CA ILE A 80 0.46 1.89 -6.09
C ILE A 80 -0.22 0.97 -7.10
N LYS A 81 0.24 0.92 -8.35
CA LYS A 81 -0.35 0.06 -9.39
C LYS A 81 -0.23 -1.43 -9.04
N ILE A 82 0.94 -1.86 -8.57
CA ILE A 82 1.17 -3.23 -8.13
C ILE A 82 0.25 -3.57 -6.96
N PHE A 83 0.15 -2.67 -5.99
CA PHE A 83 -0.67 -2.89 -4.81
C PHE A 83 -2.17 -2.90 -5.09
N THR A 84 -2.69 -2.00 -5.94
CA THR A 84 -4.10 -2.02 -6.32
C THR A 84 -4.46 -3.27 -7.12
N LEU A 85 -3.56 -3.73 -8.00
CA LEU A 85 -3.71 -5.02 -8.69
C LEU A 85 -3.77 -6.18 -7.69
N TYR A 86 -2.89 -6.16 -6.69
CA TYR A 86 -2.90 -7.14 -5.61
C TYR A 86 -4.23 -7.17 -4.84
N LEU A 87 -4.74 -6.00 -4.43
CA LEU A 87 -6.01 -5.89 -3.69
C LEU A 87 -7.20 -6.42 -4.50
N ARG A 88 -7.22 -6.14 -5.81
CA ARG A 88 -8.26 -6.61 -6.73
C ARG A 88 -8.23 -8.13 -6.91
N ASN A 89 -7.03 -8.72 -7.00
CA ASN A 89 -6.88 -10.16 -7.27
C ASN A 89 -6.93 -11.03 -6.00
N ASN A 90 -6.80 -10.43 -4.81
CA ASN A 90 -6.91 -11.18 -3.56
C ASN A 90 -8.38 -11.46 -3.22
N LYS A 91 -8.84 -12.70 -3.41
CA LYS A 91 -10.22 -13.14 -3.14
C LYS A 91 -10.77 -12.79 -1.74
N ARG A 92 -9.91 -12.69 -0.71
CA ARG A 92 -10.34 -12.37 0.67
C ARG A 92 -10.58 -10.89 0.88
N ILE A 93 -9.89 -10.04 0.14
CA ILE A 93 -9.98 -8.59 0.22
C ILE A 93 -10.97 -8.09 -0.85
N ASN A 94 -10.76 -8.54 -2.09
CA ASN A 94 -11.51 -8.23 -3.31
C ASN A 94 -11.95 -6.78 -3.34
N LYS A 95 -10.97 -5.89 -3.12
CA LYS A 95 -11.22 -4.46 -2.98
C LYS A 95 -10.83 -3.74 -4.24
N GLU A 96 -11.80 -3.12 -4.86
CA GLU A 96 -11.55 -2.18 -5.95
C GLU A 96 -11.35 -0.77 -5.39
N LEU A 97 -10.21 -0.18 -5.73
CA LEU A 97 -9.92 1.22 -5.50
C LEU A 97 -9.96 1.92 -6.87
N LYS A 98 -10.70 3.01 -6.97
CA LYS A 98 -10.90 3.81 -8.19
C LYS A 98 -9.87 4.93 -8.32
N LEU A 99 -8.73 4.80 -7.64
CA LEU A 99 -7.63 5.74 -7.75
C LEU A 99 -6.97 5.63 -9.13
N ASP A 100 -7.16 6.66 -9.96
CA ASP A 100 -6.50 6.77 -11.25
C ASP A 100 -5.17 7.53 -11.14
N VAL A 101 -4.07 6.77 -11.10
CA VAL A 101 -2.69 7.27 -11.17
C VAL A 101 -2.13 7.25 -12.60
N SER A 102 -2.98 7.33 -13.63
CA SER A 102 -2.53 7.56 -15.00
C SER A 102 -1.98 8.98 -15.16
N LEU A 103 -1.01 9.17 -16.05
CA LEU A 103 -0.50 10.51 -16.39
C LEU A 103 -1.58 11.40 -17.03
N GLN A 104 -2.67 10.81 -17.54
CA GLN A 104 -3.81 11.51 -18.13
C GLN A 104 -4.67 12.21 -17.07
N ASN A 105 -4.61 11.77 -15.81
CA ASN A 105 -5.31 12.39 -14.70
C ASN A 105 -4.61 13.67 -14.22
N TYR A 106 -4.53 14.66 -15.10
CA TYR A 106 -3.82 15.92 -14.86
C TYR A 106 -4.29 16.65 -13.59
N ASN A 107 -5.61 16.67 -13.36
CA ASN A 107 -6.19 17.31 -12.18
C ASN A 107 -5.74 16.64 -10.88
N PHE A 108 -5.57 15.32 -10.86
CA PHE A 108 -5.03 14.64 -9.70
C PHE A 108 -3.60 15.10 -9.39
N TRP A 109 -2.75 15.18 -10.42
CA TRP A 109 -1.34 15.52 -10.23
C TRP A 109 -1.08 16.97 -9.82
N ILE A 110 -1.88 17.94 -10.28
CA ILE A 110 -1.77 19.32 -9.80
C ILE A 110 -2.12 19.45 -8.32
N ASN A 111 -3.07 18.63 -7.85
CA ASN A 111 -3.60 18.71 -6.48
C ASN A 111 -2.88 17.78 -5.49
N LEU A 112 -1.81 17.12 -5.94
CA LEU A 112 -0.99 16.22 -5.13
C LEU A 112 0.02 17.01 -4.27
#